data_AF-A0A9P7U4G6-F1
#
_entry.id   AF-A0A9P7U4G6-F1
#
_cell.length_a   1.000
_cell.length_b   1.000
_cell.length_c   1.000
_cell.angle_alpha   90.00
_cell.angle_beta   90.00
_cell.angle_gamma   90.00
#
_symmetry.space_group_name_H-M   'P 1'
#
loop_
_entity.id
_entity.type
_entity.pdbx_description
1 polymer ?
#
loop_
_entity_poly.entity_id
_entity_poly.type
_entity_poly.pdbx_seq_one_letter_code
_entity_poly.pdbx_strand_id
1 'polypeptide(L)'
;MKRVFDLACIATVAAGFNLNGFVLGDAQTPITSEIPLSTRNYWMRKANEAVVIHGKTPCPFAAFGSVIVNHTAGGLGQLVCMGANDVASGNPTLHGEIAAINNCSAILTDPHGPFRLTGSEAEQAWADLSLYTNAEPCPMCASAIRWGGFKELVFGTSVTFLEKRGWRQIPLSAGELFRYATSLDTKTTLLKGILSNETDVYFDWQFDASRPCPKGCARGKIDCQPIDN
;
A
#
# COMPACT_ATOMS: atom_id res chain seq x y z
N MET A 1 9.13 1.78 24.52
CA MET A 1 8.93 0.67 23.58
C MET A 1 10.17 0.57 22.70
N LYS A 2 10.87 -0.56 22.71
CA LYS A 2 12.00 -0.82 21.80
C LYS A 2 11.41 -1.21 20.43
N ARG A 3 11.93 -0.70 19.31
CA ARG A 3 11.45 -1.06 17.97
C ARG A 3 11.80 -2.53 17.68
N VAL A 4 10.91 -3.25 17.00
CA VAL A 4 11.06 -4.69 16.76
C VAL A 4 12.24 -4.98 15.83
N PHE A 5 12.59 -4.01 14.97
CA PHE A 5 13.71 -4.12 14.02
C PHE A 5 15.03 -3.46 14.50
N ASP A 6 15.09 -2.90 15.70
CA ASP A 6 16.28 -2.21 16.24
C ASP A 6 17.20 -3.16 17.03
N LEU A 7 17.59 -4.31 16.48
CA LEU A 7 18.74 -5.08 17.00
C LEU A 7 20.06 -4.55 16.42
N ALA A 8 20.23 -3.22 16.39
CA ALA A 8 21.53 -2.55 16.28
C ALA A 8 21.40 -1.06 16.69
N CYS A 9 22.26 -0.64 17.62
CA CYS A 9 22.53 0.72 18.10
C CYS A 9 21.59 1.36 19.14
N ILE A 10 22.18 1.58 20.32
CA ILE A 10 21.68 2.40 21.43
C ILE A 10 22.08 3.87 21.17
N ALA A 11 21.15 4.83 21.28
CA ALA A 11 21.39 6.16 21.85
C ALA A 11 20.09 6.96 22.13
N THR A 12 19.92 7.28 23.41
CA THR A 12 19.27 8.44 24.09
C THR A 12 18.12 9.29 23.52
N VAL A 13 17.17 9.56 24.43
CA VAL A 13 15.93 10.33 24.35
C VAL A 13 16.15 11.85 24.50
N ALA A 14 15.33 12.67 23.83
CA ALA A 14 14.86 13.95 24.39
C ALA A 14 13.45 14.30 23.87
N ALA A 15 12.56 14.69 24.78
CA ALA A 15 11.17 15.04 24.55
C ALA A 15 10.99 16.56 24.42
N GLY A 16 10.00 16.98 23.61
CA GLY A 16 9.51 18.36 23.58
C GLY A 16 8.12 18.41 22.94
N PHE A 17 7.09 18.64 23.75
CA PHE A 17 5.74 18.96 23.28
C PHE A 17 5.62 20.48 23.05
N ASN A 18 4.94 20.88 21.98
CA ASN A 18 4.38 22.23 21.89
C ASN A 18 3.03 22.20 21.18
N LEU A 19 2.03 22.80 21.84
CA LEU A 19 0.65 22.97 21.40
C LEU A 19 0.51 24.36 20.77
N ASN A 20 -0.07 24.45 19.55
CA ASN A 20 -1.03 25.48 19.11
C ASN A 20 -1.07 25.60 17.58
N GLY A 21 -2.29 25.73 17.03
CA GLY A 21 -2.52 26.41 15.75
C GLY A 21 -3.30 25.61 14.71
N PHE A 22 -4.61 25.83 14.65
CA PHE A 22 -5.45 25.55 13.47
C PHE A 22 -4.97 26.38 12.27
N VAL A 23 -4.80 25.75 11.10
CA VAL A 23 -4.78 26.43 9.80
C VAL A 23 -5.63 25.62 8.81
N LEU A 24 -6.67 26.26 8.27
CA LEU A 24 -7.42 25.82 7.10
C LEU A 24 -6.72 26.37 5.85
N GLY A 25 -6.45 25.52 4.86
CA GLY A 25 -5.98 25.93 3.55
C GLY A 25 -5.30 24.80 2.78
N ASP A 26 -5.79 24.54 1.57
CA ASP A 26 -5.21 23.62 0.59
C ASP A 26 -3.72 23.89 0.41
N ALA A 27 -2.90 22.93 0.83
CA ALA A 27 -1.52 22.80 0.45
C ALA A 27 -1.15 21.33 0.54
N GLN A 28 -0.55 20.82 -0.52
CA GLN A 28 0.25 19.60 -0.53
C GLN A 28 0.89 19.42 0.84
N THR A 29 0.53 18.35 1.58
CA THR A 29 1.24 18.00 2.82
C THR A 29 2.73 17.99 2.47
N PRO A 30 3.56 18.85 3.08
CA PRO A 30 4.96 18.90 2.71
C PRO A 30 5.52 17.51 2.94
N ILE A 31 6.14 16.93 1.92
CA ILE A 31 6.82 15.63 2.01
C ILE A 31 8.02 15.84 2.93
N THR A 32 7.77 15.86 4.24
CA THR A 32 8.77 15.88 5.30
C THR A 32 9.01 14.44 5.78
N SER A 33 8.80 13.44 4.93
CA SER A 33 9.10 12.06 5.30
C SER A 33 10.60 11.85 5.12
N GLU A 34 11.24 11.22 6.11
CA GLU A 34 12.66 10.84 6.10
C GLU A 34 13.04 10.01 4.85
N ILE A 35 12.04 9.49 4.12
CA ILE A 35 12.19 8.59 2.98
C ILE A 35 12.00 9.40 1.68
N PRO A 36 13.04 9.51 0.83
CA PRO A 36 12.98 10.28 -0.42
C PRO A 36 11.85 9.86 -1.36
N LEU A 37 11.31 10.82 -2.12
CA LEU A 37 10.29 10.55 -3.14
C LEU A 37 10.73 9.52 -4.17
N SER A 38 12.03 9.48 -4.54
CA SER A 38 12.58 8.44 -5.42
C SER A 38 12.41 7.04 -4.85
N THR A 39 12.63 6.86 -3.55
CA THR A 39 12.40 5.61 -2.82
C THR A 39 10.91 5.27 -2.78
N ARG A 40 10.04 6.26 -2.54
CA ARG A 40 8.58 6.06 -2.58
C ARG A 40 8.14 5.57 -3.96
N ASN A 41 8.63 6.21 -5.03
CA ASN A 41 8.33 5.84 -6.41
C ASN A 41 8.84 4.43 -6.73
N TYR A 42 10.02 4.06 -6.24
CA TYR A 42 10.55 2.70 -6.40
C TYR A 42 9.59 1.65 -5.82
N TRP A 43 9.12 1.83 -4.59
CA TRP A 43 8.20 0.86 -3.97
C TRP A 43 6.80 0.88 -4.57
N MET A 44 6.33 2.03 -5.03
CA MET A 44 5.06 2.09 -5.77
C MET A 44 5.13 1.29 -7.07
N ARG A 45 6.26 1.33 -7.79
CA ARG A 45 6.47 0.45 -8.94
C ARG A 45 6.53 -1.03 -8.55
N LYS A 46 7.09 -1.37 -7.38
CA LYS A 46 7.01 -2.74 -6.85
C LYS A 46 5.57 -3.19 -6.55
N ALA A 47 4.70 -2.30 -6.09
CA ALA A 47 3.27 -2.59 -5.95
C ALA A 47 2.60 -2.86 -7.32
N ASN A 48 2.97 -2.12 -8.37
CA ASN A 48 2.55 -2.40 -9.74
C ASN A 48 3.13 -3.70 -10.31
N GLU A 49 4.36 -4.08 -9.95
CA GLU A 49 4.95 -5.35 -10.35
C GLU A 49 4.22 -6.54 -9.70
N ALA A 50 3.75 -6.40 -8.45
CA ALA A 50 3.07 -7.46 -7.72
C ALA A 50 1.84 -8.01 -8.49
N VAL A 51 1.07 -7.13 -9.16
CA VAL A 51 -0.10 -7.55 -9.95
C VAL A 51 0.29 -8.29 -11.24
N VAL A 52 1.40 -7.91 -11.86
CA VAL A 52 1.91 -8.59 -13.06
C VAL A 52 2.45 -9.98 -12.70
N ILE A 53 3.18 -10.09 -11.60
CA ILE A 53 3.72 -11.36 -11.10
C ILE A 53 2.60 -12.31 -10.73
N HIS A 54 1.62 -11.83 -9.95
CA HIS A 54 0.50 -12.66 -9.50
C HIS A 54 -0.43 -13.06 -10.67
N GLY A 55 -0.83 -12.09 -11.49
CA GLY A 55 -1.69 -12.34 -12.65
C GLY A 55 -1.00 -13.09 -13.80
N LYS A 56 0.33 -13.19 -13.78
CA LYS A 56 1.16 -13.78 -14.85
C LYS A 56 0.86 -13.18 -16.23
N THR A 57 0.52 -11.90 -16.26
CA THR A 57 0.15 -11.17 -17.46
C THR A 57 0.51 -9.69 -17.32
N PRO A 58 0.95 -9.01 -18.40
CA PRO A 58 1.13 -7.55 -18.40
C PRO A 58 -0.20 -6.77 -18.37
N CYS A 59 -1.36 -7.40 -18.63
CA CYS A 59 -2.70 -6.79 -18.57
C CYS A 59 -3.59 -7.44 -17.49
N PRO A 60 -3.24 -7.37 -16.19
CA PRO A 60 -4.07 -7.95 -15.15
C PRO A 60 -5.40 -7.19 -15.04
N PHE A 61 -6.51 -7.92 -14.95
CA PHE A 61 -7.79 -7.37 -14.51
C PHE A 61 -7.83 -7.29 -12.98
N ALA A 62 -8.55 -6.31 -12.41
CA ALA A 62 -8.55 -6.05 -10.96
C ALA A 62 -7.12 -5.92 -10.40
N ALA A 63 -6.33 -5.07 -11.06
CA ALA A 63 -4.89 -4.91 -10.88
C ALA A 63 -4.50 -4.18 -9.58
N PHE A 64 -5.07 -4.57 -8.44
CA PHE A 64 -4.76 -4.01 -7.14
C PHE A 64 -3.59 -4.76 -6.51
N GLY A 65 -2.47 -4.06 -6.32
CA GLY A 65 -1.22 -4.63 -5.86
C GLY A 65 -0.66 -3.85 -4.69
N SER A 66 0.04 -4.55 -3.80
CA SER A 66 0.62 -3.95 -2.60
C SER A 66 1.96 -4.56 -2.22
N VAL A 67 2.81 -3.76 -1.59
CA VAL A 67 4.05 -4.21 -0.96
C VAL A 67 4.16 -3.61 0.44
N ILE A 68 4.76 -4.37 1.35
CA ILE A 68 5.03 -3.91 2.72
C ILE A 68 6.53 -3.89 2.92
N VAL A 69 7.03 -2.75 3.38
CA VAL A 69 8.45 -2.42 3.38
C VAL A 69 8.88 -1.96 4.77
N ASN A 70 10.00 -2.50 5.23
CA ASN A 70 10.71 -2.00 6.38
C ASN A 70 11.75 -0.94 5.95
N HIS A 71 11.51 0.33 6.29
CA HIS A 71 12.45 1.43 5.99
C HIS A 71 13.56 1.59 7.03
N THR A 72 13.56 0.85 8.15
CA THR A 72 14.63 0.94 9.15
C THR A 72 15.94 0.30 8.67
N ALA A 73 15.90 -0.54 7.63
CA ALA A 73 17.06 -1.20 7.03
C ALA A 73 18.00 -0.26 6.23
N GLY A 74 17.66 1.03 6.10
CA GLY A 74 18.43 2.02 5.33
C GLY A 74 18.32 1.85 3.82
N GLY A 75 18.95 2.76 3.06
CA GLY A 75 18.91 2.74 1.59
C GLY A 75 17.50 2.89 1.02
N LEU A 76 17.07 1.93 0.19
CA LEU A 76 15.68 1.85 -0.29
C LEU A 76 14.74 1.27 0.79
N GLY A 77 15.23 0.64 1.84
CA GLY A 77 14.45 -0.21 2.74
C GLY A 77 14.43 -1.68 2.27
N GLN A 78 13.83 -2.55 3.08
CA GLN A 78 13.75 -3.98 2.86
C GLN A 78 12.30 -4.38 2.55
N LEU A 79 12.09 -5.08 1.43
CA LEU A 79 10.79 -5.72 1.15
C LEU A 79 10.55 -6.82 2.17
N VAL A 80 9.43 -6.76 2.90
CA VAL A 80 8.98 -7.85 3.77
C VAL A 80 8.15 -8.84 2.95
N CYS A 81 7.16 -8.34 2.22
CA CYS A 81 6.31 -9.15 1.37
C CYS A 81 5.60 -8.30 0.30
N MET A 82 4.94 -9.00 -0.62
CA MET A 82 4.02 -8.41 -1.60
C MET A 82 2.71 -9.18 -1.64
N GLY A 83 1.67 -8.55 -2.15
CA GLY A 83 0.35 -9.14 -2.37
C GLY A 83 -0.33 -8.51 -3.58
N ALA A 84 -1.26 -9.24 -4.16
CA ALA A 84 -2.12 -8.77 -5.23
C ALA A 84 -3.53 -9.31 -5.01
N ASN A 85 -4.50 -8.61 -5.57
CA ASN A 85 -5.89 -9.01 -5.50
C ASN A 85 -6.11 -10.39 -6.12
N ASP A 86 -6.70 -11.29 -5.33
CA ASP A 86 -6.99 -12.68 -5.69
C ASP A 86 -8.41 -13.06 -5.24
N VAL A 87 -9.39 -12.18 -5.45
CA VAL A 87 -10.80 -12.51 -5.20
C VAL A 87 -11.30 -13.65 -6.09
N ALA A 88 -10.59 -13.93 -7.19
CA ALA A 88 -10.85 -15.05 -8.09
C ALA A 88 -10.61 -16.43 -7.43
N SER A 89 -9.78 -16.49 -6.39
CA SER A 89 -9.64 -17.68 -5.53
C SER A 89 -10.93 -18.08 -4.80
N GLY A 90 -11.95 -17.20 -4.79
CA GLY A 90 -13.22 -17.40 -4.10
C GLY A 90 -13.28 -16.71 -2.73
N ASN A 91 -12.18 -16.13 -2.23
CA ASN A 91 -12.20 -15.34 -1.01
C ASN A 91 -12.44 -13.85 -1.33
N PRO A 92 -13.60 -13.26 -0.97
CA PRO A 92 -13.93 -11.89 -1.32
C PRO A 92 -13.09 -10.84 -0.58
N THR A 93 -12.31 -11.22 0.44
CA THR A 93 -11.47 -10.28 1.19
C THR A 93 -10.04 -10.21 0.69
N LEU A 94 -9.62 -11.09 -0.24
CA LEU A 94 -8.25 -11.10 -0.79
C LEU A 94 -8.03 -9.97 -1.81
N HIS A 95 -8.18 -8.74 -1.35
CA HIS A 95 -7.68 -7.55 -2.04
C HIS A 95 -6.15 -7.48 -1.89
N GLY A 96 -5.48 -6.66 -2.70
CA GLY A 96 -4.01 -6.57 -2.71
C GLY A 96 -3.41 -6.27 -1.34
N GLU A 97 -4.05 -5.40 -0.57
CA GLU A 97 -3.63 -4.99 0.77
C GLU A 97 -3.78 -6.13 1.78
N ILE A 98 -4.92 -6.83 1.78
CA ILE A 98 -5.17 -7.96 2.67
C ILE A 98 -4.27 -9.15 2.32
N ALA A 99 -4.09 -9.42 1.03
CA ALA A 99 -3.16 -10.45 0.56
C ALA A 99 -1.72 -10.13 1.03
N ALA A 100 -1.27 -8.88 0.92
CA ALA A 100 0.04 -8.48 1.44
C ALA A 100 0.13 -8.65 2.96
N ILE A 101 -0.88 -8.19 3.73
CA ILE A 101 -0.90 -8.35 5.19
C ILE A 101 -0.82 -9.84 5.58
N ASN A 102 -1.58 -10.71 4.92
CA ASN A 102 -1.55 -12.16 5.17
C ASN A 102 -0.15 -12.75 4.86
N ASN A 103 0.42 -12.41 3.71
CA ASN A 103 1.74 -12.90 3.30
C ASN A 103 2.84 -12.43 4.26
N CYS A 104 2.80 -11.16 4.67
CA CYS A 104 3.75 -10.63 5.66
C CYS A 104 3.56 -11.27 7.03
N SER A 105 2.31 -11.48 7.47
CA SER A 105 2.05 -12.15 8.75
C SER A 105 2.67 -13.55 8.77
N ALA A 106 2.54 -14.30 7.68
CA ALA A 106 3.16 -15.62 7.53
C ALA A 106 4.70 -15.53 7.55
N ILE A 107 5.31 -14.59 6.82
CA ILE A 107 6.76 -14.40 6.78
C ILE A 107 7.34 -13.97 8.14
N LEU A 108 6.66 -13.04 8.82
CA LEU A 108 7.10 -12.50 10.11
C LEU A 108 7.06 -13.58 11.20
N THR A 109 6.08 -14.48 11.15
CA THR A 109 5.84 -15.49 12.20
C THR A 109 6.31 -16.89 11.85
N ASP A 110 6.87 -17.11 10.65
CA ASP A 110 7.43 -18.41 10.27
C ASP A 110 8.55 -18.83 11.25
N PRO A 111 8.42 -19.96 11.96
CA PRO A 111 9.42 -20.43 12.92
C PRO A 111 10.77 -20.80 12.27
N HIS A 112 10.78 -21.05 10.96
CA HIS A 112 11.97 -21.32 10.17
C HIS A 112 12.39 -20.11 9.32
N GLY A 113 11.61 -19.04 9.35
CA GLY A 113 11.81 -17.83 8.57
C GLY A 113 12.94 -16.94 9.09
N PRO A 114 13.14 -15.78 8.45
CA PRO A 114 14.18 -14.84 8.81
C PRO A 114 13.85 -14.02 10.07
N PHE A 115 12.57 -13.85 10.42
CA PHE A 115 12.14 -13.01 11.54
C PHE A 115 11.75 -13.81 12.79
N ARG A 116 11.02 -14.92 12.63
CA ARG A 116 10.63 -15.85 13.72
C ARG A 116 9.94 -15.16 14.89
N LEU A 117 9.16 -14.13 14.60
CA LEU A 117 8.44 -13.38 15.61
C LEU A 117 7.31 -14.21 16.18
N THR A 118 7.08 -14.10 17.49
CA THR A 118 5.81 -14.50 18.08
C THR A 118 4.67 -13.63 17.55
N GLY A 119 3.42 -14.07 17.74
CA GLY A 119 2.26 -13.28 17.32
C GLY A 119 2.25 -11.85 17.89
N SER A 120 2.59 -11.70 19.17
CA SER A 120 2.63 -10.38 19.84
C SER A 120 3.79 -9.50 19.37
N GLU A 121 4.94 -10.08 18.98
CA GLU A 121 6.04 -9.35 18.38
C GLU A 121 5.69 -8.91 16.94
N ALA A 122 5.01 -9.77 16.17
CA ALA A 122 4.54 -9.43 14.84
C ALA A 122 3.48 -8.31 14.87
N GLU A 123 2.56 -8.33 15.84
CA GLU A 123 1.59 -7.23 16.06
C GLU A 123 2.29 -5.89 16.33
N GLN A 124 3.41 -5.89 17.06
CA GLN A 124 4.19 -4.68 17.31
C GLN A 124 5.00 -4.24 16.08
N ALA A 125 5.43 -5.19 15.24
CA ALA A 125 6.28 -4.91 14.09
C ALA A 125 5.62 -3.99 13.05
N TRP A 126 4.30 -4.04 12.89
CA TRP A 126 3.58 -3.21 11.91
C TRP A 126 3.82 -1.72 12.10
N ALA A 127 4.06 -1.26 13.33
CA ALA A 127 4.34 0.15 13.64
C ALA A 127 5.66 0.68 13.04
N ASP A 128 6.53 -0.21 12.55
CA ASP A 128 7.75 0.14 11.83
C ASP A 128 7.60 0.00 10.29
N LEU A 129 6.50 -0.59 9.81
CA LEU A 129 6.31 -0.95 8.41
C LEU A 129 5.48 0.07 7.63
N SER A 130 5.85 0.28 6.37
CA SER A 130 5.09 1.08 5.41
C SER A 130 4.39 0.18 4.41
N LEU A 131 3.09 0.36 4.22
CA LEU A 131 2.33 -0.29 3.16
C LEU A 131 2.24 0.64 1.96
N TYR A 132 2.66 0.14 0.79
CA TYR A 132 2.46 0.78 -0.50
C TYR A 132 1.40 -0.01 -1.26
N THR A 133 0.37 0.67 -1.75
CA THR A 133 -0.67 0.07 -2.60
C THR A 133 -0.88 0.94 -3.84
N ASN A 134 -1.07 0.33 -5.00
CA ASN A 134 -1.18 1.10 -6.24
C ASN A 134 -2.52 1.84 -6.38
N ALA A 135 -3.52 1.51 -5.57
CA ALA A 135 -4.78 2.24 -5.48
C ALA A 135 -5.16 2.51 -4.02
N GLU A 136 -5.92 3.59 -3.79
CA GLU A 136 -6.43 3.93 -2.48
C GLU A 136 -7.24 2.76 -1.91
N PRO A 137 -6.95 2.32 -0.67
CA PRO A 137 -7.60 1.15 -0.12
C PRO A 137 -9.08 1.42 0.14
N CYS A 138 -9.92 0.44 -0.21
CA CYS A 138 -11.34 0.48 0.15
C CYS A 138 -11.52 0.47 1.67
N PRO A 139 -12.71 0.80 2.21
CA PRO A 139 -12.92 0.90 3.65
C PRO A 139 -12.53 -0.35 4.47
N MET A 140 -12.69 -1.55 3.90
CA MET A 140 -12.22 -2.80 4.53
C MET A 140 -10.70 -2.79 4.71
N CYS A 141 -9.96 -2.53 3.64
CA CYS A 141 -8.50 -2.54 3.63
C CYS A 141 -7.94 -1.37 4.46
N ALA A 142 -8.52 -0.18 4.32
CA ALA A 142 -8.14 0.99 5.10
C ALA A 142 -8.35 0.74 6.59
N SER A 143 -9.45 0.09 6.99
CA SER A 143 -9.68 -0.30 8.38
C SER A 143 -8.63 -1.31 8.85
N ALA A 144 -8.34 -2.35 8.08
CA ALA A 144 -7.32 -3.35 8.42
C ALA A 144 -5.93 -2.71 8.63
N ILE A 145 -5.55 -1.78 7.75
CA ILE A 145 -4.28 -1.05 7.82
C ILE A 145 -4.23 -0.16 9.07
N ARG A 146 -5.30 0.61 9.32
CA ARG A 146 -5.37 1.49 10.48
C ARG A 146 -5.36 0.72 11.80
N TRP A 147 -6.09 -0.39 11.83
CA TRP A 147 -6.20 -1.28 12.98
C TRP A 147 -4.90 -2.03 13.27
N GLY A 148 -4.23 -2.51 12.21
CA GLY A 148 -2.92 -3.15 12.29
C GLY A 148 -1.79 -2.21 12.73
N GLY A 149 -2.04 -0.90 12.79
CA GLY A 149 -1.08 0.05 13.37
C GLY A 149 0.12 0.36 12.48
N PHE A 150 -0.01 0.22 11.16
CA PHE A 150 1.05 0.54 10.20
C PHE A 150 1.62 1.94 10.40
N LYS A 151 2.93 2.10 10.23
CA LYS A 151 3.60 3.41 10.28
C LYS A 151 3.07 4.35 9.20
N GLU A 152 2.99 3.83 7.98
CA GLU A 152 2.62 4.61 6.80
C GLU A 152 1.71 3.81 5.86
N LEU A 153 0.73 4.50 5.31
CA LEU A 153 -0.04 4.07 4.15
C LEU A 153 0.29 5.00 2.99
N VAL A 154 0.86 4.44 1.92
CA VAL A 154 1.26 5.14 0.71
C VAL A 154 0.47 4.60 -0.47
N PHE A 155 -0.24 5.47 -1.20
CA PHE A 155 -1.02 5.02 -2.36
C PHE A 155 -0.93 5.94 -3.57
N GLY A 156 -1.16 5.36 -4.75
CA GLY A 156 -1.17 6.05 -6.04
C GLY A 156 -2.56 6.52 -6.46
N THR A 157 -3.28 5.65 -7.19
CA THR A 157 -4.60 5.93 -7.76
C THR A 157 -5.61 6.27 -6.66
N SER A 158 -6.41 7.32 -6.82
CA SER A 158 -7.42 7.69 -5.81
C SER A 158 -8.73 6.92 -5.96
N VAL A 159 -9.52 6.81 -4.88
CA VAL A 159 -10.86 6.21 -4.94
C VAL A 159 -11.75 6.96 -5.93
N THR A 160 -11.65 8.29 -5.97
CA THR A 160 -12.40 9.13 -6.93
C THR A 160 -12.02 8.82 -8.38
N PHE A 161 -10.76 8.51 -8.68
CA PHE A 161 -10.36 8.09 -10.01
C PHE A 161 -11.00 6.74 -10.35
N LEU A 162 -10.91 5.76 -9.45
CA LEU A 162 -11.50 4.43 -9.63
C LEU A 162 -13.00 4.53 -9.95
N GLU A 163 -13.76 5.30 -9.18
CA GLU A 163 -15.20 5.51 -9.42
C GLU A 163 -15.48 6.11 -10.79
N LYS A 164 -14.73 7.14 -11.18
CA LYS A 164 -14.84 7.75 -12.52
C LYS A 164 -14.53 6.78 -13.65
N ARG A 165 -13.77 5.71 -13.37
CA ARG A 165 -13.44 4.63 -14.32
C ARG A 165 -14.38 3.42 -14.22
N GLY A 166 -15.49 3.54 -13.49
CA GLY A 166 -16.51 2.49 -13.41
C GLY A 166 -16.19 1.39 -12.39
N TRP A 167 -15.13 1.54 -11.59
CA TRP A 167 -14.89 0.61 -10.49
C TRP A 167 -15.94 0.83 -9.40
N ARG A 168 -16.56 -0.28 -8.98
CA ARG A 168 -17.45 -0.27 -7.81
C ARG A 168 -16.63 -0.07 -6.56
N GLN A 169 -16.77 1.09 -5.93
CA GLN A 169 -16.12 1.45 -4.68
C GLN A 169 -17.15 1.94 -3.67
N ILE A 170 -16.81 1.84 -2.38
CA ILE A 170 -17.48 2.62 -1.35
C ILE A 170 -16.71 3.96 -1.32
N PRO A 171 -17.35 5.11 -1.61
CA PRO A 171 -16.71 6.41 -1.71
C PRO A 171 -16.38 7.01 -0.33
N LEU A 172 -15.61 6.28 0.46
CA LEU A 172 -15.07 6.73 1.74
C LEU A 172 -13.56 6.63 1.66
N SER A 173 -12.89 7.78 1.61
CA SER A 173 -11.43 7.83 1.51
C SER A 173 -10.77 7.27 2.77
N ALA A 174 -9.54 6.78 2.63
CA ALA A 174 -8.76 6.30 3.79
C ALA A 174 -8.57 7.42 4.81
N GLY A 175 -8.39 8.66 4.34
CA GLY A 175 -8.24 9.83 5.20
C GLY A 175 -9.49 10.14 6.01
N GLU A 176 -10.68 10.03 5.42
CA GLU A 176 -11.94 10.20 6.15
C GLU A 176 -12.13 9.10 7.19
N LEU A 177 -11.91 7.84 6.81
CA LEU A 177 -12.02 6.69 7.71
C LEU A 177 -11.10 6.85 8.93
N PHE A 178 -9.86 7.28 8.72
CA PHE A 178 -8.87 7.41 9.80
C PHE A 178 -9.27 8.46 10.84
N ARG A 179 -10.12 9.44 10.50
CA ARG A 179 -10.64 10.44 11.46
C ARG A 179 -11.55 9.83 12.52
N TYR A 180 -12.15 8.68 12.24
CA TYR A 180 -13.00 7.94 13.18
C TYR A 180 -12.19 7.02 14.12
N ALA A 181 -10.91 6.79 13.84
CA ALA A 181 -10.04 5.90 14.61
C ALA A 181 -9.40 6.62 15.82
N THR A 182 -10.22 7.30 16.62
CA THR A 182 -9.77 8.16 17.74
C THR A 182 -9.32 7.38 18.97
N SER A 183 -9.77 6.14 19.14
CA SER A 183 -9.43 5.27 20.28
C SER A 183 -8.21 4.39 20.05
N LEU A 184 -7.53 4.52 18.90
CA LEU A 184 -6.35 3.73 18.58
C LEU A 184 -5.08 4.51 18.89
N ASP A 185 -4.19 3.93 19.68
CA ASP A 185 -2.95 4.57 20.15
C ASP A 185 -1.92 4.80 19.05
N THR A 186 -1.97 3.99 17.98
CA THR A 186 -1.07 4.10 16.83
C THR A 186 -1.45 5.27 15.94
N LYS A 187 -0.45 5.86 15.27
CA LYS A 187 -0.67 6.87 14.21
C LYS A 187 -0.13 6.34 12.90
N THR A 188 -0.97 6.35 11.87
CA THR A 188 -0.59 5.98 10.51
C THR A 188 -0.50 7.24 9.66
N THR A 189 0.68 7.51 9.11
CA THR A 189 0.88 8.63 8.18
C THR A 189 0.32 8.27 6.81
N LEU A 190 -0.44 9.19 6.21
CA LEU A 190 -1.11 8.95 4.93
C LEU A 190 -0.44 9.76 3.82
N LEU A 191 0.11 9.07 2.81
CA LEU A 191 0.70 9.66 1.62
C LEU A 191 -0.15 9.26 0.41
N LYS A 192 -0.69 10.27 -0.29
CA LYS A 192 -1.67 10.10 -1.37
C LYS A 192 -1.05 10.48 -2.71
N GLY A 193 -1.51 9.87 -3.80
CA GLY A 193 -1.14 10.28 -5.16
C GLY A 193 0.31 9.98 -5.55
N ILE A 194 1.00 9.08 -4.85
CA ILE A 194 2.37 8.71 -5.20
C ILE A 194 2.36 7.95 -6.51
N LEU A 195 2.98 8.55 -7.54
CA LEU A 195 3.14 7.96 -8.87
C LEU A 195 1.80 7.62 -9.55
N SER A 196 0.75 8.43 -9.29
CA SER A 196 -0.59 8.23 -9.87
C SER A 196 -0.58 8.17 -11.40
N ASN A 197 0.31 8.93 -12.04
CA ASN A 197 0.51 8.89 -13.49
C ASN A 197 0.89 7.50 -14.03
N GLU A 198 1.50 6.63 -13.22
CA GLU A 198 1.80 5.23 -13.60
C GLU A 198 0.75 4.26 -13.06
N THR A 199 0.21 4.48 -11.85
CA THR A 199 -0.78 3.56 -11.27
C THR A 199 -2.15 3.66 -11.94
N ASP A 200 -2.58 4.85 -12.35
CA ASP A 200 -3.88 5.09 -13.03
C ASP A 200 -3.99 4.26 -14.32
N VAL A 201 -2.86 4.04 -15.02
CA VAL A 201 -2.80 3.23 -16.24
C VAL A 201 -3.34 1.83 -16.04
N TYR A 202 -3.17 1.22 -14.86
CA TYR A 202 -3.69 -0.12 -14.60
C TYR A 202 -5.21 -0.16 -14.53
N PHE A 203 -5.87 0.95 -14.19
CA PHE A 203 -7.31 1.02 -13.95
C PHE A 203 -8.09 1.75 -15.06
N ASP A 204 -7.40 2.44 -15.96
CA ASP A 204 -8.00 3.30 -16.99
C ASP A 204 -8.72 2.49 -18.08
N TRP A 205 -8.21 1.31 -18.45
CA TRP A 205 -8.62 0.59 -19.67
C TRP A 205 -9.63 -0.53 -19.46
N GLN A 206 -9.88 -0.94 -18.21
CA GLN A 206 -10.56 -2.20 -17.88
C GLN A 206 -12.07 -2.15 -18.14
N PHE A 207 -12.67 -0.96 -18.02
CA PHE A 207 -14.10 -0.71 -18.27
C PHE A 207 -14.37 0.34 -19.36
N ASP A 208 -13.31 0.84 -20.02
CA ASP A 208 -13.39 1.82 -21.09
C ASP A 208 -12.54 1.35 -22.27
N ALA A 209 -13.21 0.80 -23.30
CA ALA A 209 -12.55 0.27 -24.49
C ALA A 209 -11.85 1.36 -25.34
N SER A 210 -12.19 2.63 -25.15
CA SER A 210 -11.54 3.75 -25.84
C SER A 210 -10.14 4.06 -25.30
N ARG A 211 -9.80 3.54 -24.11
CA ARG A 211 -8.52 3.81 -23.45
C ARG A 211 -7.42 2.88 -23.93
N PRO A 212 -6.17 3.38 -23.97
CA PRO A 212 -5.04 2.59 -24.39
C PRO A 212 -4.79 1.42 -23.44
N CYS A 213 -4.39 0.29 -23.99
CA CYS A 213 -3.94 -0.85 -23.20
C CYS A 213 -2.63 -0.52 -22.46
N PRO A 214 -2.37 -1.19 -21.33
CA PRO A 214 -1.13 -1.02 -20.61
C PRO A 214 0.05 -1.54 -21.45
N LYS A 215 1.26 -1.09 -21.10
CA LYS A 215 2.48 -1.48 -21.84
C LYS A 215 2.60 -3.01 -21.94
N GLY A 216 2.92 -3.51 -23.13
CA GLY A 216 3.02 -4.95 -23.40
C GLY A 216 1.68 -5.62 -23.75
N CYS A 217 0.61 -4.83 -23.89
CA CYS A 217 -0.73 -5.33 -24.18
C CYS A 217 -1.35 -4.61 -25.37
N ALA A 218 -2.16 -5.33 -26.13
CA ALA A 218 -2.96 -4.79 -27.23
C ALA A 218 -4.44 -5.08 -27.02
N ARG A 219 -5.30 -4.24 -27.60
CA ARG A 219 -6.75 -4.39 -27.47
C ARG A 219 -7.20 -5.60 -28.29
N GLY A 220 -7.72 -6.61 -27.62
CA GLY A 220 -8.43 -7.73 -28.22
C GLY A 220 -9.88 -7.38 -28.53
N LYS A 221 -10.72 -8.39 -28.73
CA LYS A 221 -12.15 -8.19 -29.02
C LYS A 221 -12.95 -7.64 -27.83
N ILE A 222 -12.52 -7.94 -26.59
CA ILE A 222 -13.27 -7.65 -25.36
C ILE A 222 -12.41 -6.84 -24.39
N ASP A 223 -11.15 -7.24 -24.20
CA ASP A 223 -10.23 -6.71 -23.21
C ASP A 223 -8.82 -6.51 -23.78
N CYS A 224 -7.91 -5.96 -22.98
CA CYS A 224 -6.50 -5.92 -23.34
C CYS A 224 -5.87 -7.30 -23.10
N GLN A 225 -5.14 -7.79 -24.09
CA GLN A 225 -4.44 -9.06 -24.08
C GLN A 225 -2.93 -8.84 -24.24
N PRO A 226 -2.07 -9.75 -23.76
CA PRO A 226 -0.63 -9.66 -23.99
C PRO A 226 -0.34 -9.61 -25.49
N ILE A 227 0.62 -8.79 -25.89
CA ILE A 227 1.15 -8.85 -27.25
C ILE A 227 2.00 -10.12 -27.31
N ASP A 228 1.56 -11.13 -28.05
CA ASP A 228 2.41 -12.28 -28.36
C ASP A 228 3.66 -11.77 -29.08
N ASN A 229 4.84 -12.04 -28.51
CA ASN A 229 6.14 -11.84 -29.17
C ASN A 229 6.51 -13.08 -29.96
#